data_AF-A0A831XWN6-F1
#
_entry.id   AF-A0A831XWN6-F1
#
_cell.length_a   1.000
_cell.length_b   1.000
_cell.length_c   1.000
_cell.angle_alpha   90.00
_cell.angle_beta   90.00
_cell.angle_gamma   90.00
#
_symmetry.space_group_name_H-M   'P 1'
#
loop_
_entity.id
_entity.type
_entity.pdbx_description
1 polymer ?
#
loop_
_entity_poly.entity_id
_entity_poly.type
_entity_poly.pdbx_seq_one_letter_code
_entity_poly.pdbx_strand_id
1 'polypeptide(L)'
;MRFSDIKHKIVNPMGFESLESLRQAGYRVVRERDGDRYFLARATELQPLLVKLGEIAEVRRGFTTGANEFFYLEPVGKSVQEVVQEAQKNPETPVRVRNGAGWEGEIEAAWLRPVIKSPRELKTLLVRPEDLRYLVFMPPDDVRHAIDNGQTPPLDQYPHAKAYIEWGVWQGYHLRPTCASRKWWWDLGNREAAFVNCNYLLDDRMRFYFSPNGVYVSDNFQELHGADVLTAALLGCPATQILCELGGRTPFGGGLLKVQTYEVETLFMLNPICLSTSNRRKVISAFHRLSQRPIRSIFEELGYPKPNKDYSNIDPDALTLEQVKQASPDRYELDSVIFDVLGLTDEERLMVYRAVVQLVKDRLVKAKSV
;
A
#
# COMPACT_ATOMS: atom_id res chain seq x y z
N MET A 1 33.18 -30.48 -15.53
CA MET A 1 32.65 -30.24 -16.89
C MET A 1 33.55 -29.22 -17.57
N ARG A 2 34.15 -29.53 -18.73
CA ARG A 2 34.99 -28.56 -19.44
C ARG A 2 34.11 -27.69 -20.33
N PHE A 3 34.51 -26.44 -20.55
CA PHE A 3 33.76 -25.52 -21.42
C PHE A 3 33.60 -26.07 -22.84
N SER A 4 34.64 -26.71 -23.35
CA SER A 4 34.65 -27.40 -24.65
C SER A 4 33.53 -28.44 -24.79
N ASP A 5 33.21 -29.15 -23.70
CA ASP A 5 32.24 -30.25 -23.71
C ASP A 5 30.79 -29.74 -23.88
N ILE A 6 30.53 -28.46 -23.56
CA ILE A 6 29.19 -27.86 -23.60
C ILE A 6 29.04 -26.69 -24.57
N LYS A 7 30.14 -26.14 -25.10
CA LYS A 7 30.13 -24.93 -25.94
C LYS A 7 29.14 -25.01 -27.11
N HIS A 8 29.03 -26.17 -27.75
CA HIS A 8 28.13 -26.43 -28.88
C HIS A 8 26.65 -26.61 -28.47
N LYS A 9 26.39 -26.81 -27.18
CA LYS A 9 25.05 -26.99 -26.61
C LYS A 9 24.51 -25.69 -25.99
N ILE A 10 25.31 -24.62 -25.99
CA ILE A 10 24.90 -23.30 -25.50
C ILE A 10 24.02 -22.63 -26.55
N VAL A 11 22.79 -22.31 -26.19
CA VAL A 11 21.79 -21.73 -27.11
C VAL A 11 22.07 -20.25 -27.41
N ASN A 12 22.63 -19.52 -26.45
CA ASN A 12 22.98 -18.09 -26.57
C ASN A 12 24.50 -17.86 -26.45
N PRO A 13 25.29 -18.23 -27.47
CA PRO A 13 26.74 -18.10 -27.41
C PRO A 13 27.16 -16.61 -27.42
N MET A 14 28.04 -16.25 -26.49
CA MET A 14 28.51 -14.87 -26.26
C MET A 14 30.01 -14.70 -26.52
N GLY A 15 30.62 -15.62 -27.29
CA GLY A 15 32.03 -15.53 -27.68
C GLY A 15 33.07 -15.87 -26.61
N PHE A 16 32.67 -16.30 -25.41
CA PHE A 16 33.62 -16.70 -24.36
C PHE A 16 34.44 -17.94 -24.75
N GLU A 17 35.71 -17.98 -24.29
CA GLU A 17 36.64 -19.07 -24.58
C GLU A 17 36.80 -20.07 -23.42
N SER A 18 36.46 -19.64 -22.20
CA SER A 18 36.59 -20.46 -20.98
C SER A 18 35.48 -20.17 -19.97
N LEU A 19 35.22 -21.12 -19.06
CA LEU A 19 34.32 -20.89 -17.91
C LEU A 19 34.81 -19.76 -16.99
N GLU A 20 36.11 -19.50 -16.96
CA GLU A 20 36.71 -18.44 -16.13
C GLU A 20 36.40 -17.06 -16.70
N SER A 21 36.64 -16.85 -18.01
CA SER A 21 36.29 -15.59 -18.70
C SER A 21 34.80 -15.24 -18.57
N LEU A 22 33.96 -16.27 -18.62
CA LEU A 22 32.52 -16.17 -18.46
C LEU A 22 32.12 -15.74 -17.03
N ARG A 23 32.74 -16.35 -16.00
CA ARG A 23 32.50 -15.99 -14.59
C ARG A 23 33.00 -14.60 -14.25
N GLN A 24 34.17 -14.20 -14.77
CA GLN A 24 34.70 -12.84 -14.61
C GLN A 24 33.77 -11.80 -15.23
N ALA A 25 33.11 -12.14 -16.35
CA ALA A 25 32.08 -11.32 -16.98
C ALA A 25 30.70 -11.38 -16.26
N GLY A 26 30.59 -12.10 -15.13
CA GLY A 26 29.38 -12.18 -14.30
C GLY A 26 28.31 -13.18 -14.78
N TYR A 27 28.63 -14.02 -15.76
CA TYR A 27 27.71 -15.04 -16.27
C TYR A 27 27.86 -16.36 -15.51
N ARG A 28 26.81 -17.18 -15.62
CA ARG A 28 26.73 -18.56 -15.16
C ARG A 28 26.24 -19.42 -16.31
N VAL A 29 26.66 -20.67 -16.33
CA VAL A 29 26.10 -21.67 -17.22
C VAL A 29 24.93 -22.32 -16.50
N VAL A 30 23.75 -22.26 -17.11
CA VAL A 30 22.52 -22.90 -16.61
C VAL A 30 22.14 -24.00 -17.58
N ARG A 31 21.89 -25.19 -17.04
CA ARG A 31 21.43 -26.33 -17.82
C ARG A 31 19.91 -26.35 -17.83
N GLU A 32 19.32 -26.63 -18.98
CA GLU A 32 17.91 -26.96 -19.10
C GLU A 32 17.55 -28.16 -18.20
N ARG A 33 16.45 -28.06 -17.44
CA ARG A 33 16.07 -29.06 -16.44
C ARG A 33 15.86 -30.45 -17.05
N ASP A 34 15.08 -30.50 -18.13
CA ASP A 34 14.65 -31.74 -18.78
C ASP A 34 15.30 -31.91 -20.16
N GLY A 35 16.50 -31.33 -20.35
CA GLY A 35 17.18 -31.32 -21.63
C GLY A 35 18.71 -31.34 -21.52
N ASP A 36 19.33 -31.16 -22.68
CA ASP A 36 20.80 -31.13 -22.85
C ASP A 36 21.28 -29.74 -23.35
N ARG A 37 20.38 -28.75 -23.37
CA ARG A 37 20.71 -27.38 -23.73
C ARG A 37 21.28 -26.63 -22.53
N TYR A 38 22.15 -25.68 -22.83
CA TYR A 38 22.76 -24.79 -21.86
C TYR A 38 22.51 -23.34 -22.23
N PHE A 39 22.43 -22.49 -21.22
CA PHE A 39 22.23 -21.06 -21.36
C PHE A 39 23.28 -20.31 -20.57
N LEU A 40 23.77 -19.21 -21.11
CA LEU A 40 24.57 -18.25 -20.38
C LEU A 40 23.64 -17.22 -19.76
N ALA A 41 23.65 -17.12 -18.44
CA ALA A 41 22.78 -16.21 -17.72
C ALA A 41 23.55 -15.51 -16.60
N ARG A 42 23.33 -14.21 -16.41
CA ARG A 42 23.82 -13.47 -15.25
C ARG A 42 23.04 -13.87 -14.01
N ALA A 43 23.64 -13.70 -12.83
CA ALA A 43 22.92 -13.96 -11.57
C ALA A 43 21.63 -13.14 -11.41
N THR A 44 21.58 -11.95 -12.03
CA THR A 44 20.39 -11.09 -12.09
C THR A 44 19.28 -11.64 -12.98
N GLU A 45 19.61 -12.45 -13.98
CA GLU A 45 18.65 -13.08 -14.91
C GLU A 45 18.07 -14.39 -14.34
N LEU A 46 18.66 -14.89 -13.25
CA LEU A 46 18.23 -16.10 -12.54
C LEU A 46 17.40 -15.80 -11.30
N GLN A 47 16.96 -14.55 -11.14
CA GLN A 47 16.06 -14.16 -10.07
C GLN A 47 14.64 -14.63 -10.39
N PRO A 48 13.86 -15.06 -9.39
CA PRO A 48 12.47 -15.41 -9.61
C PRO A 48 11.69 -14.16 -10.07
N LEU A 49 10.80 -14.35 -11.05
CA LEU A 49 9.96 -13.27 -11.58
C LEU A 49 9.00 -12.72 -10.52
N LEU A 50 8.61 -13.56 -9.56
CA LEU A 50 7.75 -13.18 -8.44
C LEU A 50 8.53 -13.25 -7.14
N VAL A 51 8.22 -12.32 -6.24
CA VAL A 51 8.79 -12.22 -4.89
C VAL A 51 7.66 -11.97 -3.89
N LYS A 52 7.80 -12.48 -2.66
CA LYS A 52 6.83 -12.17 -1.60
C LYS A 52 7.01 -10.74 -1.12
N LEU A 53 5.90 -10.09 -0.76
CA LEU A 53 5.94 -8.72 -0.26
C LEU A 53 6.79 -8.58 1.01
N GLY A 54 6.77 -9.56 1.92
CA GLY A 54 7.59 -9.58 3.12
C GLY A 54 9.11 -9.63 2.87
N GLU A 55 9.54 -9.96 1.64
CA GLU A 55 10.96 -9.89 1.23
C GLU A 55 11.33 -8.51 0.67
N ILE A 56 10.34 -7.65 0.40
CA ILE A 56 10.51 -6.29 -0.16
C ILE A 56 10.23 -5.21 0.89
N ALA A 57 9.27 -5.42 1.78
CA ALA A 57 8.83 -4.46 2.77
C ALA A 57 8.42 -5.14 4.08
N GLU A 58 8.66 -4.47 5.19
CA GLU A 58 8.13 -4.89 6.49
C GLU A 58 6.65 -4.48 6.58
N VAL A 59 5.77 -5.46 6.72
CA VAL A 59 4.32 -5.22 6.83
C VAL A 59 3.97 -5.05 8.30
N ARG A 60 3.39 -3.90 8.66
CA ARG A 60 2.91 -3.64 10.02
C ARG A 60 1.43 -3.31 9.99
N ARG A 61 0.69 -3.70 11.03
CA ARG A 61 -0.69 -3.23 11.23
C ARG A 61 -0.66 -1.75 11.61
N GLY A 62 -1.58 -0.95 11.05
CA GLY A 62 -1.81 0.42 11.50
C GLY A 62 -2.17 0.49 13.00
N PHE A 63 -2.04 1.67 13.61
CA PHE A 63 -2.17 1.77 15.06
C PHE A 63 -3.60 1.81 15.56
N THR A 64 -3.77 1.25 16.75
CA THR A 64 -4.97 1.45 17.57
C THR A 64 -4.70 2.56 18.59
N THR A 65 -5.58 3.56 18.62
CA THR A 65 -5.43 4.69 19.55
C THR A 65 -5.90 4.38 20.96
N GLY A 66 -6.93 3.53 21.10
CA GLY A 66 -7.63 3.27 22.36
C GLY A 66 -8.75 4.26 22.71
N ALA A 67 -8.76 5.43 22.05
CA ALA A 67 -9.71 6.52 22.27
C ALA A 67 -9.83 7.38 21.01
N ASN A 68 -10.47 6.86 19.97
CA ASN A 68 -10.54 7.49 18.65
C ASN A 68 -11.08 8.94 18.70
N GLU A 69 -12.03 9.21 19.58
CA GLU A 69 -12.64 10.51 19.79
C GLU A 69 -11.72 11.53 20.48
N PHE A 70 -10.66 11.09 21.17
CA PHE A 70 -9.61 11.94 21.72
C PHE A 70 -8.48 12.15 20.71
N PHE A 71 -8.02 11.08 20.06
CA PHE A 71 -6.82 11.12 19.23
C PHE A 71 -7.03 11.69 17.83
N TYR A 72 -8.21 11.47 17.23
CA TYR A 72 -8.51 11.99 15.90
C TYR A 72 -9.20 13.35 16.00
N LEU A 73 -8.59 14.33 15.36
CA LEU A 73 -8.96 15.74 15.42
C LEU A 73 -9.27 16.25 14.01
N GLU A 74 -10.32 17.02 13.87
CA GLU A 74 -10.67 17.71 12.63
C GLU A 74 -10.26 19.19 12.76
N PRO A 75 -9.45 19.75 11.86
CA PRO A 75 -9.15 21.17 11.88
C PRO A 75 -10.39 22.01 11.57
N VAL A 76 -10.56 23.13 12.27
CA VAL A 76 -11.69 24.05 12.09
C VAL A 76 -11.22 25.29 11.36
N GLY A 77 -11.77 25.54 10.18
CA GLY A 77 -11.42 26.71 9.35
C GLY A 77 -10.07 26.59 8.62
N LYS A 78 -9.41 25.44 8.69
CA LYS A 78 -8.19 25.10 7.93
C LYS A 78 -8.33 23.68 7.35
N SER A 79 -7.68 23.43 6.23
CA SER A 79 -7.43 22.09 5.69
C SER A 79 -6.27 21.41 6.43
N VAL A 80 -6.18 20.08 6.34
CA VAL A 80 -5.03 19.32 6.87
C VAL A 80 -3.72 19.77 6.21
N GLN A 81 -3.74 20.10 4.90
CA GLN A 81 -2.57 20.64 4.21
C GLN A 81 -2.07 21.94 4.82
N GLU A 82 -2.95 22.88 5.14
CA GLU A 82 -2.58 24.14 5.79
C GLU A 82 -1.98 23.88 7.18
N VAL A 83 -2.55 22.97 7.97
CA VAL A 83 -1.99 22.62 9.28
C VAL A 83 -0.60 22.01 9.17
N VAL A 84 -0.35 21.15 8.17
CA VAL A 84 0.99 20.59 7.90
C VAL A 84 1.98 21.70 7.56
N GLN A 85 1.58 22.69 6.75
CA GLN A 85 2.44 23.83 6.41
C GLN A 85 2.72 24.74 7.61
N GLU A 86 1.73 24.95 8.49
CA GLU A 86 1.93 25.71 9.73
C GLU A 86 2.89 25.00 10.67
N ALA A 87 2.74 23.69 10.86
CA ALA A 87 3.62 22.90 11.71
C ALA A 87 5.09 22.95 11.24
N GLN A 88 5.32 23.09 9.93
CA GLN A 88 6.68 23.24 9.36
C GLN A 88 7.24 24.65 9.54
N LYS A 89 6.39 25.69 9.45
CA LYS A 89 6.83 27.10 9.53
C LYS A 89 6.97 27.56 10.97
N ASN A 90 5.93 27.36 11.77
CA ASN A 90 5.77 27.85 13.13
C ASN A 90 5.08 26.77 13.99
N PRO A 91 5.83 25.79 14.52
CA PRO A 91 5.28 24.64 15.25
C PRO A 91 4.39 25.02 16.44
N GLU A 92 4.67 26.14 17.11
CA GLU A 92 3.93 26.63 18.28
C GLU A 92 2.58 27.27 17.93
N THR A 93 2.27 27.46 16.64
CA THR A 93 1.03 28.13 16.21
C THR A 93 -0.19 27.36 16.72
N PRO A 94 -1.08 28.00 17.50
CA PRO A 94 -2.34 27.37 17.91
C PRO A 94 -3.23 27.11 16.70
N VAL A 95 -3.71 25.88 16.55
CA VAL A 95 -4.64 25.45 15.52
C VAL A 95 -5.94 25.05 16.19
N ARG A 96 -7.03 25.70 15.79
CA ARG A 96 -8.37 25.33 16.25
C ARG A 96 -8.78 23.99 15.66
N VAL A 97 -9.13 23.04 16.51
CA VAL A 97 -9.53 21.68 16.14
C VAL A 97 -10.76 21.26 16.94
N ARG A 98 -11.48 20.27 16.40
CA ARG A 98 -12.61 19.61 17.07
C ARG A 98 -12.37 18.10 17.13
N ASN A 99 -12.76 17.47 18.23
CA ASN A 99 -12.65 16.03 18.40
C ASN A 99 -14.01 15.31 18.28
N GLY A 100 -13.99 13.98 18.31
CA GLY A 100 -15.20 13.15 18.14
C GLY A 100 -16.19 13.20 19.30
N ALA A 101 -15.80 13.77 20.45
CA ALA A 101 -16.63 13.91 21.65
C ALA A 101 -17.25 15.31 21.78
N GLY A 102 -17.06 16.18 20.80
CA GLY A 102 -17.63 17.53 20.77
C GLY A 102 -16.77 18.59 21.47
N TRP A 103 -15.57 18.25 21.92
CA TRP A 103 -14.61 19.26 22.37
C TRP A 103 -14.09 20.05 21.17
N GLU A 104 -13.98 21.36 21.34
CA GLU A 104 -13.39 22.27 20.37
C GLU A 104 -12.51 23.26 21.11
N GLY A 105 -11.29 23.44 20.62
CA GLY A 105 -10.28 24.29 21.23
C GLY A 105 -9.06 24.40 20.34
N GLU A 106 -8.00 24.99 20.86
CA GLU A 106 -6.74 25.13 20.15
C GLU A 106 -5.74 24.06 20.60
N ILE A 107 -4.86 23.65 19.70
CA ILE A 107 -3.71 22.76 19.95
C ILE A 107 -2.55 23.28 19.10
N GLU A 108 -1.33 23.31 19.63
CA GLU A 108 -0.15 23.73 18.88
C GLU A 108 0.06 22.83 17.64
N ALA A 109 0.35 23.43 16.49
CA ALA A 109 0.51 22.71 15.21
C ALA A 109 1.53 21.56 15.30
N ALA A 110 2.56 21.72 16.13
CA ALA A 110 3.59 20.71 16.42
C ALA A 110 3.02 19.38 16.94
N TRP A 111 1.83 19.38 17.54
CA TRP A 111 1.15 18.18 18.07
C TRP A 111 0.21 17.50 17.08
N LEU A 112 0.04 18.08 15.90
CA LEU A 112 -0.94 17.63 14.91
C LEU A 112 -0.20 17.00 13.73
N ARG A 113 -0.53 15.74 13.42
CA ARG A 113 0.05 15.01 12.28
C ARG A 113 -1.04 14.52 11.33
N PRO A 114 -0.85 14.56 10.00
CA PRO A 114 -1.84 14.05 9.05
C PRO A 114 -2.01 12.55 9.24
N VAL A 115 -3.27 12.08 9.25
CA VAL A 115 -3.59 10.68 9.45
C VAL A 115 -4.75 10.23 8.57
N ILE A 116 -4.68 9.00 8.07
CA ILE A 116 -5.77 8.34 7.38
C ILE A 116 -6.53 7.46 8.36
N LYS A 117 -7.78 7.82 8.66
CA LYS A 117 -8.62 7.05 9.59
C LYS A 117 -9.39 5.95 8.88
N SER A 118 -9.82 6.18 7.64
CA SER A 118 -10.62 5.23 6.86
C SER A 118 -10.26 5.28 5.37
N PRO A 119 -10.20 4.16 4.64
CA PRO A 119 -10.00 4.18 3.19
C PRO A 119 -11.04 5.02 2.44
N ARG A 120 -12.23 5.25 3.02
CA ARG A 120 -13.32 6.04 2.41
C ARG A 120 -13.03 7.53 2.32
N GLU A 121 -12.04 8.04 3.06
CA GLU A 121 -11.65 9.46 2.96
C GLU A 121 -10.76 9.73 1.73
N LEU A 122 -10.12 8.69 1.20
CA LEU A 122 -9.20 8.80 0.07
C LEU A 122 -9.97 8.80 -1.24
N LYS A 123 -9.73 9.83 -2.05
CA LYS A 123 -10.33 9.97 -3.39
C LYS A 123 -9.44 9.40 -4.49
N THR A 124 -8.15 9.27 -4.22
CA THR A 124 -7.07 8.96 -5.17
C THR A 124 -6.12 7.94 -4.54
N LEU A 125 -5.32 7.22 -5.36
CA LEU A 125 -4.28 6.32 -4.81
C LEU A 125 -3.07 7.11 -4.30
N LEU A 126 -2.81 8.29 -4.88
CA LEU A 126 -1.88 9.26 -4.30
C LEU A 126 -2.55 9.93 -3.09
N VAL A 127 -1.93 9.81 -1.92
CA VAL A 127 -2.38 10.47 -0.70
C VAL A 127 -2.02 11.95 -0.79
N ARG A 128 -3.03 12.79 -0.64
CA ARG A 128 -2.92 14.24 -0.70
C ARG A 128 -3.40 14.84 0.61
N PRO A 129 -2.56 15.62 1.34
CA PRO A 129 -2.97 16.24 2.60
C PRO A 129 -4.24 17.08 2.48
N GLU A 130 -4.50 17.69 1.33
CA GLU A 130 -5.72 18.47 1.05
C GLU A 130 -7.01 17.62 0.98
N ASP A 131 -6.91 16.30 0.78
CA ASP A 131 -8.05 15.39 0.82
C ASP A 131 -8.28 14.77 2.20
N LEU A 132 -7.30 14.88 3.12
CA LEU A 132 -7.40 14.28 4.44
C LEU A 132 -8.35 15.07 5.33
N ARG A 133 -9.15 14.34 6.10
CA ARG A 133 -10.11 14.94 7.04
C ARG A 133 -9.53 15.11 8.44
N TYR A 134 -8.64 14.20 8.86
CA TYR A 134 -8.22 14.09 10.24
C TYR A 134 -6.73 14.38 10.42
N LEU A 135 -6.43 14.90 11.59
CA LEU A 135 -5.13 14.94 12.21
C LEU A 135 -5.13 13.94 13.38
N VAL A 136 -3.97 13.40 13.72
CA VAL A 136 -3.75 12.64 14.95
C VAL A 136 -2.98 13.49 15.96
N PHE A 137 -3.44 13.49 17.20
CA PHE A 137 -2.73 14.08 18.33
C PHE A 137 -1.51 13.23 18.69
N MET A 138 -0.30 13.74 18.43
CA MET A 138 0.96 13.06 18.68
C MET A 138 2.03 14.05 19.14
N PRO A 139 2.93 13.66 20.06
CA PRO A 139 3.96 14.56 20.56
C PRO A 139 4.93 15.01 19.46
N PRO A 140 5.40 16.27 19.50
CA PRO A 140 6.53 16.73 18.69
C PRO A 140 7.86 16.09 19.12
N ASP A 141 8.91 16.33 18.32
CA ASP A 141 10.18 15.61 18.41
C ASP A 141 10.93 15.85 19.73
N ASP A 142 10.87 17.05 20.28
CA ASP A 142 11.43 17.41 21.58
C ASP A 142 10.73 16.65 22.74
N VAL A 143 9.40 16.55 22.67
CA VAL A 143 8.60 15.77 23.63
C VAL A 143 8.88 14.28 23.46
N ARG A 144 8.95 13.78 22.23
CA ARG A 144 9.33 12.39 21.92
C ARG A 144 10.72 12.07 22.47
N HIS A 145 11.70 12.93 22.23
CA HIS A 145 13.07 12.74 22.70
C HIS A 145 13.14 12.67 24.24
N ALA A 146 12.37 13.48 24.96
CA ALA A 146 12.26 13.38 26.41
C ALA A 146 11.66 12.03 26.84
N ILE A 147 10.58 11.58 26.19
CA ILE A 147 9.94 10.29 26.48
C ILE A 147 10.91 9.12 26.27
N ASP A 148 11.61 9.10 25.13
CA ASP A 148 12.52 8.02 24.73
C ASP A 148 13.74 7.93 25.66
N ASN A 149 14.19 9.07 26.21
CA ASN A 149 15.23 9.13 27.24
C ASN A 149 14.72 8.88 28.67
N GLY A 150 13.44 8.52 28.83
CA GLY A 150 12.82 8.25 30.13
C GLY A 150 12.58 9.48 31.00
N GLN A 151 12.73 10.68 30.44
CA GLN A 151 12.56 11.96 31.11
C GLN A 151 11.07 12.37 31.17
N THR A 152 10.77 13.40 31.97
CA THR A 152 9.44 14.01 32.00
C THR A 152 9.23 14.85 30.74
N PRO A 153 8.15 14.62 29.96
CA PRO A 153 7.76 15.45 28.83
C PRO A 153 7.68 16.94 29.19
N PRO A 154 8.30 17.85 28.43
CA PRO A 154 8.27 19.29 28.69
C PRO A 154 6.94 19.95 28.26
N LEU A 155 5.81 19.45 28.79
CA LEU A 155 4.46 19.88 28.39
C LEU A 155 4.16 21.35 28.70
N ASP A 156 4.92 21.98 29.61
CA ASP A 156 4.74 23.40 29.93
C ASP A 156 5.07 24.33 28.76
N GLN A 157 5.80 23.84 27.75
CA GLN A 157 6.06 24.55 26.48
C GLN A 157 4.84 24.51 25.54
N TYR A 158 3.88 23.63 25.79
CA TYR A 158 2.70 23.40 24.95
C TYR A 158 1.42 23.52 25.80
N PRO A 159 1.06 24.74 26.24
CA PRO A 159 -0.05 24.96 27.17
C PRO A 159 -1.39 24.43 26.64
N HIS A 160 -1.63 24.48 25.33
CA HIS A 160 -2.90 24.00 24.76
C HIS A 160 -2.95 22.47 24.68
N ALA A 161 -1.89 21.82 24.21
CA ALA A 161 -1.78 20.37 24.24
C ALA A 161 -1.87 19.82 25.68
N LYS A 162 -1.22 20.50 26.65
CA LYS A 162 -1.33 20.16 28.09
C LYS A 162 -2.77 20.26 28.58
N ALA A 163 -3.47 21.37 28.30
CA ALA A 163 -4.87 21.54 28.67
C ALA A 163 -5.78 20.48 28.01
N TYR A 164 -5.50 20.11 26.76
CA TYR A 164 -6.23 19.05 26.06
C TYR A 164 -6.04 17.67 26.71
N ILE A 165 -4.80 17.35 27.13
CA ILE A 165 -4.50 16.14 27.89
C ILE A 165 -5.26 16.13 29.24
N GLU A 166 -5.24 17.24 29.98
CA GLU A 166 -5.98 17.36 31.25
C GLU A 166 -7.49 17.18 31.07
N TRP A 167 -8.06 17.79 30.02
CA TRP A 167 -9.45 17.54 29.63
C TRP A 167 -9.70 16.05 29.35
N GLY A 168 -8.77 15.38 28.66
CA GLY A 168 -8.88 13.95 28.39
C GLY A 168 -8.82 13.07 29.65
N VAL A 169 -8.09 13.50 30.68
CA VAL A 169 -8.11 12.87 32.01
C VAL A 169 -9.49 13.03 32.65
N TRP A 170 -10.06 14.25 32.62
CA TRP A 170 -11.40 14.52 33.15
C TRP A 170 -12.50 13.69 32.46
N GLN A 171 -12.34 13.41 31.17
CA GLN A 171 -13.23 12.51 30.41
C GLN A 171 -13.00 11.01 30.67
N GLY A 172 -11.98 10.63 31.43
CA GLY A 172 -11.67 9.24 31.76
C GLY A 172 -10.97 8.45 30.63
N TYR A 173 -10.43 9.10 29.59
CA TYR A 173 -9.71 8.37 28.52
C TYR A 173 -8.49 7.62 29.04
N HIS A 174 -7.79 8.18 30.01
CA HIS A 174 -6.64 7.57 30.68
C HIS A 174 -6.97 6.22 31.36
N LEU A 175 -8.23 5.95 31.68
CA LEU A 175 -8.69 4.69 32.30
C LEU A 175 -9.03 3.61 31.27
N ARG A 176 -9.10 3.94 29.97
CA ARG A 176 -9.43 2.96 28.93
C ARG A 176 -8.31 1.92 28.80
N PRO A 177 -8.59 0.63 28.55
CA PRO A 177 -7.59 -0.43 28.63
C PRO A 177 -6.30 -0.16 27.86
N THR A 178 -6.40 0.29 26.60
CA THR A 178 -5.23 0.61 25.75
C THR A 178 -4.48 1.86 26.20
N CYS A 179 -5.17 2.85 26.77
CA CYS A 179 -4.56 4.08 27.26
C CYS A 179 -3.88 3.85 28.62
N ALA A 180 -4.57 3.15 29.53
CA ALA A 180 -4.10 2.82 30.87
C ALA A 180 -2.84 1.94 30.87
N SER A 181 -2.62 1.14 29.81
CA SER A 181 -1.43 0.31 29.68
C SER A 181 -0.15 1.09 29.29
N ARG A 182 -0.26 2.38 28.94
CA ARG A 182 0.88 3.22 28.53
C ARG A 182 1.41 4.03 29.71
N LYS A 183 2.72 4.26 29.77
CA LYS A 183 3.34 5.16 30.77
C LYS A 183 2.74 6.56 30.72
N TRP A 184 2.63 7.10 29.50
CA TRP A 184 1.89 8.33 29.20
C TRP A 184 0.65 7.91 28.40
N TRP A 185 -0.54 8.01 28.99
CA TRP A 185 -1.75 7.42 28.41
C TRP A 185 -2.10 7.96 27.00
N TRP A 186 -1.69 9.20 26.73
CA TRP A 186 -1.84 9.92 25.48
C TRP A 186 -0.71 9.67 24.47
N ASP A 187 0.34 8.91 24.82
CA ASP A 187 1.45 8.63 23.91
C ASP A 187 1.16 7.42 23.00
N LEU A 188 1.14 7.61 21.69
CA LEU A 188 0.98 6.53 20.70
C LEU A 188 2.28 5.76 20.40
N GLY A 189 3.37 6.09 21.08
CA GLY A 189 4.70 5.51 20.90
C GLY A 189 5.48 6.13 19.73
N ASN A 190 6.73 5.72 19.58
CA ASN A 190 7.54 6.10 18.42
C ASN A 190 7.02 5.37 17.18
N ARG A 191 6.61 6.14 16.15
CA ARG A 191 6.05 5.62 14.91
C ARG A 191 6.64 6.33 13.70
N GLU A 192 7.16 5.54 12.79
CA GLU A 192 7.52 5.97 11.45
C GLU A 192 6.30 5.93 10.53
N ALA A 193 6.14 6.94 9.67
CA ALA A 193 5.04 7.01 8.73
C ALA A 193 5.42 6.28 7.42
N ALA A 194 4.70 5.21 7.09
CA ALA A 194 4.97 4.44 5.87
C ALA A 194 4.56 5.20 4.60
N PHE A 195 5.33 5.02 3.53
CA PHE A 195 5.08 5.65 2.23
C PHE A 195 4.02 4.91 1.43
N VAL A 196 3.86 3.60 1.66
CA VAL A 196 2.80 2.80 1.05
C VAL A 196 1.94 2.19 2.15
N ASN A 197 0.63 2.37 2.03
CA ASN A 197 -0.36 1.82 2.95
C ASN A 197 -1.47 1.12 2.17
N CYS A 198 -2.06 0.06 2.70
CA CYS A 198 -3.12 -0.66 2.01
C CYS A 198 -4.30 -1.00 2.93
N ASN A 199 -5.51 -1.02 2.36
CA ASN A 199 -6.70 -1.45 3.09
C ASN A 199 -6.69 -2.97 3.26
N TYR A 200 -7.08 -3.43 4.44
CA TYR A 200 -7.09 -4.86 4.79
C TYR A 200 -8.50 -5.48 4.70
N LEU A 201 -9.54 -4.65 4.70
CA LEU A 201 -10.92 -5.00 4.38
C LEU A 201 -11.22 -4.55 2.96
N LEU A 202 -11.62 -5.49 2.11
CA LEU A 202 -11.80 -5.30 0.67
C LEU A 202 -13.29 -5.50 0.36
N ASP A 203 -13.90 -4.49 -0.25
CA ASP A 203 -15.20 -4.65 -0.90
C ASP A 203 -14.98 -5.25 -2.29
N ASP A 204 -14.35 -4.50 -3.18
CA ASP A 204 -14.07 -4.92 -4.55
C ASP A 204 -12.58 -5.21 -4.81
N ARG A 205 -11.67 -4.49 -4.12
CA ARG A 205 -10.24 -4.66 -4.28
C ARG A 205 -9.39 -4.19 -3.11
N MET A 206 -8.17 -4.73 -3.05
CA MET A 206 -7.07 -4.15 -2.30
C MET A 206 -6.51 -2.94 -3.06
N ARG A 207 -6.23 -1.87 -2.33
CA ARG A 207 -5.66 -0.62 -2.86
C ARG A 207 -4.38 -0.33 -2.11
N PHE A 208 -3.36 0.07 -2.86
CA PHE A 208 -2.05 0.45 -2.36
C PHE A 208 -1.91 1.96 -2.56
N TYR A 209 -2.09 2.68 -1.46
CA TYR A 209 -2.05 4.14 -1.40
C TYR A 209 -0.60 4.59 -1.21
N PHE A 210 -0.16 5.56 -2.00
CA PHE A 210 1.19 6.09 -1.95
C PHE A 210 1.19 7.52 -1.38
N SER A 211 1.99 7.77 -0.35
CA SER A 211 2.27 9.09 0.21
C SER A 211 3.76 9.40 0.06
N PRO A 212 4.15 10.40 -0.75
CA PRO A 212 5.56 10.75 -0.96
C PRO A 212 6.32 11.14 0.32
N ASN A 213 5.59 11.66 1.32
CA ASN A 213 6.14 12.11 2.59
C ASN A 213 5.81 11.16 3.75
N GLY A 214 5.30 9.97 3.45
CA GLY A 214 4.70 9.08 4.44
C GLY A 214 3.37 9.62 4.98
N VAL A 215 2.58 8.76 5.62
CA VAL A 215 1.37 9.19 6.32
C VAL A 215 1.03 8.18 7.42
N TYR A 216 0.51 8.68 8.55
CA TYR A 216 0.03 7.82 9.62
C TYR A 216 -1.32 7.20 9.22
N VAL A 217 -1.56 5.96 9.62
CA VAL A 217 -2.82 5.27 9.31
C VAL A 217 -3.39 4.54 10.52
N SER A 218 -4.71 4.56 10.65
CA SER A 218 -5.41 3.76 11.67
C SER A 218 -5.23 2.26 11.43
N ASP A 219 -5.69 1.46 12.38
CA ASP A 219 -5.76 0.01 12.28
C ASP A 219 -6.70 -0.54 11.19
N ASN A 220 -7.36 0.33 10.41
CA ASN A 220 -8.03 -0.04 9.16
C ASN A 220 -7.07 -0.27 7.99
N PHE A 221 -5.76 -0.12 8.21
CA PHE A 221 -4.72 -0.26 7.19
C PHE A 221 -3.59 -1.20 7.63
N GLN A 222 -2.85 -1.66 6.64
CA GLN A 222 -1.50 -2.19 6.80
C GLN A 222 -0.51 -1.17 6.24
N GLU A 223 0.59 -0.97 6.95
CA GLU A 223 1.73 -0.13 6.63
C GLU A 223 2.81 -0.98 5.95
N LEU A 224 3.36 -0.54 4.83
CA LEU A 224 4.45 -1.24 4.13
C LEU A 224 5.74 -0.41 4.28
N HIS A 225 6.54 -0.71 5.30
CA HIS A 225 7.79 -0.02 5.59
C HIS A 225 8.90 -0.48 4.64
N GLY A 226 9.60 0.47 4.02
CA GLY A 226 10.58 0.20 2.95
C GLY A 226 9.97 0.07 1.55
N ALA A 227 8.65 0.07 1.40
CA ALA A 227 7.99 0.11 0.10
C ALA A 227 7.99 1.53 -0.50
N ASP A 228 8.18 1.62 -1.81
CA ASP A 228 8.19 2.87 -2.56
C ASP A 228 7.05 2.93 -3.61
N VAL A 229 7.09 3.96 -4.46
CA VAL A 229 6.12 4.15 -5.55
C VAL A 229 6.11 2.99 -6.56
N LEU A 230 7.26 2.35 -6.80
CA LEU A 230 7.35 1.21 -7.70
C LEU A 230 6.67 -0.01 -7.06
N THR A 231 6.91 -0.25 -5.77
CA THR A 231 6.24 -1.31 -5.01
C THR A 231 4.72 -1.12 -5.02
N ALA A 232 4.22 0.09 -4.76
CA ALA A 232 2.80 0.40 -4.83
C ALA A 232 2.20 0.15 -6.22
N ALA A 233 2.93 0.54 -7.28
CA ALA A 233 2.50 0.33 -8.66
C ALA A 233 2.38 -1.16 -9.02
N LEU A 234 3.39 -1.96 -8.66
CA LEU A 234 3.42 -3.40 -8.96
C LEU A 234 2.37 -4.19 -8.18
N LEU A 235 2.14 -3.86 -6.92
CA LEU A 235 1.07 -4.44 -6.10
C LEU A 235 -0.33 -4.01 -6.56
N GLY A 236 -0.44 -2.87 -7.26
CA GLY A 236 -1.69 -2.40 -7.84
C GLY A 236 -2.21 -3.24 -9.01
N CYS A 237 -1.46 -4.24 -9.47
CA CYS A 237 -1.80 -5.16 -10.55
C CYS A 237 -3.04 -6.01 -10.23
N PRO A 238 -3.94 -6.29 -11.21
CA PRO A 238 -5.07 -7.19 -11.02
C PRO A 238 -4.70 -8.59 -10.53
N ALA A 239 -3.51 -9.10 -10.90
CA ALA A 239 -3.05 -10.39 -10.41
C ALA A 239 -2.93 -10.43 -8.87
N THR A 240 -2.56 -9.33 -8.23
CA THR A 240 -2.56 -9.22 -6.76
C THR A 240 -3.97 -9.37 -6.20
N GLN A 241 -5.01 -8.88 -6.90
CA GLN A 241 -6.39 -9.08 -6.47
C GLN A 241 -6.80 -10.56 -6.53
N ILE A 242 -6.36 -11.33 -7.53
CA ILE A 242 -6.60 -12.79 -7.57
C ILE A 242 -6.03 -13.44 -6.30
N LEU A 243 -4.79 -13.10 -5.94
CA LEU A 243 -4.14 -13.64 -4.74
C LEU A 243 -4.90 -13.27 -3.47
N CYS A 244 -5.41 -12.03 -3.38
CA CYS A 244 -6.26 -11.60 -2.28
C CYS A 244 -7.55 -12.43 -2.21
N GLU A 245 -8.27 -12.62 -3.33
CA GLU A 245 -9.52 -13.39 -3.39
C GLU A 245 -9.31 -14.87 -2.99
N LEU A 246 -8.17 -15.47 -3.37
CA LEU A 246 -7.85 -16.85 -3.05
C LEU A 246 -7.36 -17.05 -1.61
N GLY A 247 -6.60 -16.09 -1.06
CA GLY A 247 -5.99 -16.17 0.28
C GLY A 247 -6.78 -15.47 1.39
N GLY A 248 -7.72 -14.60 1.03
CA GLY A 248 -8.47 -13.77 1.96
C GLY A 248 -9.56 -14.52 2.70
N ARG A 249 -9.98 -13.97 3.83
CA ARG A 249 -11.02 -14.54 4.70
C ARG A 249 -12.32 -13.78 4.51
N THR A 250 -13.46 -14.47 4.47
CA THR A 250 -14.79 -13.84 4.41
C THR A 250 -15.42 -13.79 5.81
N PRO A 251 -15.26 -12.70 6.58
CA PRO A 251 -15.95 -12.53 7.85
C PRO A 251 -17.47 -12.38 7.66
N PHE A 252 -18.24 -13.26 8.30
CA PHE A 252 -19.66 -13.07 8.64
C PHE A 252 -20.63 -12.68 7.50
N GLY A 253 -20.55 -13.35 6.34
CA GLY A 253 -21.61 -13.33 5.31
C GLY A 253 -21.76 -12.02 4.50
N GLY A 254 -21.31 -10.88 5.00
CA GLY A 254 -21.50 -9.56 4.38
C GLY A 254 -20.62 -9.24 3.17
N GLY A 255 -19.93 -10.24 2.61
CA GLY A 255 -19.18 -10.12 1.36
C GLY A 255 -17.84 -9.42 1.44
N LEU A 256 -17.55 -8.64 2.48
CA LEU A 256 -16.20 -8.08 2.69
C LEU A 256 -15.16 -9.18 2.82
N LEU A 257 -14.05 -9.03 2.11
CA LEU A 257 -12.89 -9.89 2.24
C LEU A 257 -11.87 -9.26 3.19
N LYS A 258 -11.27 -10.06 4.06
CA LYS A 258 -10.31 -9.64 5.06
C LYS A 258 -8.96 -10.30 4.78
N VAL A 259 -7.94 -9.48 4.56
CA VAL A 259 -6.55 -9.91 4.35
C VAL A 259 -5.73 -9.37 5.51
N GLN A 260 -5.28 -10.22 6.43
CA GLN A 260 -4.51 -9.82 7.61
C GLN A 260 -3.02 -9.65 7.27
N THR A 261 -2.26 -9.11 8.22
CA THR A 261 -0.83 -8.79 8.08
C THR A 261 -0.02 -9.94 7.48
N TYR A 262 -0.13 -11.17 7.99
CA TYR A 262 0.62 -12.31 7.47
C TYR A 262 0.16 -12.78 6.07
N GLU A 263 -1.11 -12.57 5.70
CA GLU A 263 -1.54 -12.80 4.31
C GLU A 263 -0.96 -11.73 3.38
N VAL A 264 -0.89 -10.47 3.84
CA VAL A 264 -0.24 -9.38 3.09
C VAL A 264 1.26 -9.63 2.89
N GLU A 265 1.98 -10.08 3.92
CA GLU A 265 3.41 -10.44 3.84
C GLU A 265 3.69 -11.54 2.79
N THR A 266 2.72 -12.42 2.56
CA THR A 266 2.87 -13.55 1.64
C THR A 266 2.33 -13.28 0.24
N LEU A 267 1.79 -12.09 -0.03
CA LEU A 267 1.37 -11.69 -1.37
C LEU A 267 2.56 -11.70 -2.33
N PHE A 268 2.38 -12.33 -3.48
CA PHE A 268 3.35 -12.26 -4.56
C PHE A 268 3.17 -10.99 -5.39
N MET A 269 4.29 -10.39 -5.76
CA MET A 269 4.38 -9.31 -6.73
C MET A 269 5.50 -9.57 -7.72
N LEU A 270 5.48 -8.88 -8.86
CA LEU A 270 6.61 -8.89 -9.78
C LEU A 270 7.86 -8.41 -9.05
N ASN A 271 8.95 -9.18 -9.14
CA ASN A 271 10.22 -8.83 -8.55
C ASN A 271 10.78 -7.56 -9.22
N PRO A 272 10.96 -6.44 -8.48
CA PRO A 272 11.44 -5.19 -9.07
C PRO A 272 12.80 -5.32 -9.78
N ILE A 273 13.62 -6.30 -9.39
CA ILE A 273 14.93 -6.58 -10.01
C ILE A 273 14.78 -7.04 -11.47
N CYS A 274 13.66 -7.67 -11.83
CA CYS A 274 13.39 -8.15 -13.19
C CYS A 274 13.01 -7.02 -14.16
N LEU A 275 12.75 -5.80 -13.66
CA LEU A 275 12.39 -4.66 -14.50
C LEU A 275 13.63 -3.91 -15.00
N SER A 276 13.73 -3.78 -16.33
CA SER A 276 14.68 -2.87 -16.96
C SER A 276 14.44 -1.41 -16.53
N THR A 277 15.46 -0.55 -16.63
CA THR A 277 15.34 0.88 -16.31
C THR A 277 14.26 1.58 -17.13
N SER A 278 14.01 1.12 -18.37
CA SER A 278 12.92 1.63 -19.22
C SER A 278 11.56 1.19 -18.67
N ASN A 279 11.40 -0.09 -18.35
CA ASN A 279 10.15 -0.63 -17.81
C ASN A 279 9.81 -0.02 -16.44
N ARG A 280 10.79 0.17 -15.55
CA ARG A 280 10.59 0.88 -14.28
C ARG A 280 10.01 2.28 -14.50
N ARG A 281 10.58 3.04 -15.44
CA ARG A 281 10.08 4.38 -15.79
C ARG A 281 8.66 4.36 -16.34
N LYS A 282 8.34 3.39 -17.21
CA LYS A 282 6.98 3.21 -17.74
C LYS A 282 5.97 2.92 -16.62
N VAL A 283 6.27 1.96 -15.76
CA VAL A 283 5.40 1.59 -14.61
C VAL A 283 5.16 2.79 -13.70
N ILE A 284 6.21 3.51 -13.30
CA ILE A 284 6.09 4.69 -12.44
C ILE A 284 5.29 5.80 -13.13
N SER A 285 5.53 6.05 -14.43
CA SER A 285 4.80 7.07 -15.19
C SER A 285 3.31 6.75 -15.32
N ALA A 286 2.98 5.49 -15.65
CA ALA A 286 1.61 5.01 -15.73
C ALA A 286 0.91 5.08 -14.36
N PHE A 287 1.59 4.63 -13.28
CA PHE A 287 1.07 4.75 -11.93
C PHE A 287 0.88 6.20 -11.49
N HIS A 288 1.75 7.12 -11.89
CA HIS A 288 1.58 8.53 -11.57
C HIS A 288 0.29 9.11 -12.16
N ARG A 289 -0.04 8.79 -13.43
CA ARG A 289 -1.33 9.19 -14.03
C ARG A 289 -2.51 8.51 -13.36
N LEU A 290 -2.40 7.20 -13.16
CA LEU A 290 -3.42 6.37 -12.53
C LEU A 290 -3.73 6.82 -11.09
N SER A 291 -2.72 7.17 -10.32
CA SER A 291 -2.85 7.42 -8.88
C SER A 291 -3.50 8.76 -8.56
N GLN A 292 -3.51 9.70 -9.51
CA GLN A 292 -4.07 11.04 -9.34
C GLN A 292 -5.57 11.14 -9.69
N ARG A 293 -6.10 10.19 -10.46
CA ARG A 293 -7.53 10.20 -10.83
C ARG A 293 -8.41 9.58 -9.75
N PRO A 294 -9.72 9.87 -9.75
CA PRO A 294 -10.64 9.28 -8.80
C PRO A 294 -10.57 7.75 -8.77
N ILE A 295 -10.60 7.19 -7.57
CA ILE A 295 -10.68 5.75 -7.34
C ILE A 295 -12.00 5.24 -7.93
N ARG A 296 -11.90 4.26 -8.81
CA ARG A 296 -13.04 3.53 -9.36
C ARG A 296 -13.11 2.11 -8.80
N SER A 297 -14.24 1.46 -9.01
CA SER A 297 -14.36 0.03 -8.70
C SER A 297 -13.54 -0.81 -9.67
N ILE A 298 -13.19 -2.05 -9.30
CA ILE A 298 -12.52 -2.98 -10.22
C ILE A 298 -13.32 -3.22 -11.51
N PHE A 299 -14.65 -3.16 -11.43
CA PHE A 299 -15.54 -3.30 -12.59
C PHE A 299 -15.39 -2.12 -13.55
N GLU A 300 -15.48 -0.89 -13.04
CA GLU A 300 -15.32 0.33 -13.83
C GLU A 300 -13.90 0.48 -14.40
N GLU A 301 -12.87 0.04 -13.65
CA GLU A 301 -11.49 -0.02 -14.13
C GLU A 301 -11.31 -0.91 -15.36
N LEU A 302 -12.10 -1.98 -15.45
CA LEU A 302 -12.06 -2.94 -16.56
C LEU A 302 -13.13 -2.65 -17.63
N GLY A 303 -13.80 -1.49 -17.53
CA GLY A 303 -14.74 -1.01 -18.54
C GLY A 303 -16.16 -1.55 -18.43
N TYR A 304 -16.53 -2.15 -17.30
CA TYR A 304 -17.92 -2.48 -17.02
C TYR A 304 -18.71 -1.26 -16.55
N PRO A 305 -20.03 -1.23 -16.77
CA PRO A 305 -20.89 -0.28 -16.08
C PRO A 305 -20.87 -0.53 -14.57
N LYS A 306 -21.35 0.45 -13.80
CA LYS A 306 -21.60 0.25 -12.37
C LYS A 306 -22.46 -1.00 -12.15
N PRO A 307 -22.05 -1.95 -11.29
CA PRO A 307 -22.84 -3.14 -11.04
C PRO A 307 -24.23 -2.82 -10.48
N ASN A 308 -25.24 -3.55 -10.96
CA ASN A 308 -26.57 -3.56 -10.36
C ASN A 308 -26.57 -4.37 -9.05
N LYS A 309 -27.72 -4.43 -8.36
CA LYS A 309 -27.81 -5.03 -7.03
C LYS A 309 -27.50 -6.54 -7.03
N ASP A 310 -27.69 -7.24 -8.13
CA ASP A 310 -27.51 -8.69 -8.29
C ASP A 310 -26.29 -9.05 -9.16
N TYR A 311 -25.53 -8.05 -9.62
CA TYR A 311 -24.39 -8.19 -10.54
C TYR A 311 -24.74 -8.87 -11.88
N SER A 312 -26.01 -8.94 -12.26
CA SER A 312 -26.44 -9.58 -13.52
C SER A 312 -26.04 -8.81 -14.77
N ASN A 313 -25.71 -7.52 -14.64
CA ASN A 313 -25.18 -6.69 -15.73
C ASN A 313 -23.66 -6.82 -15.93
N ILE A 314 -22.97 -7.66 -15.15
CA ILE A 314 -21.53 -7.91 -15.26
C ILE A 314 -21.33 -9.29 -15.87
N ASP A 315 -20.85 -9.35 -17.10
CA ASP A 315 -20.52 -10.60 -17.80
C ASP A 315 -19.00 -10.69 -18.05
N PRO A 316 -18.25 -11.45 -17.23
CA PRO A 316 -16.81 -11.64 -17.39
C PRO A 316 -16.41 -12.18 -18.77
N ASP A 317 -17.21 -13.06 -19.37
CA ASP A 317 -16.86 -13.72 -20.63
C ASP A 317 -16.97 -12.78 -21.83
N ALA A 318 -17.72 -11.69 -21.71
CA ALA A 318 -17.85 -10.65 -22.73
C ALA A 318 -16.66 -9.66 -22.75
N LEU A 319 -15.77 -9.69 -21.75
CA LEU A 319 -14.65 -8.75 -21.67
C LEU A 319 -13.72 -8.86 -22.87
N THR A 320 -13.20 -7.73 -23.34
CA THR A 320 -12.14 -7.64 -24.35
C THR A 320 -10.97 -6.79 -23.86
N LEU A 321 -9.76 -7.01 -24.40
CA LEU A 321 -8.60 -6.17 -24.07
C LEU A 321 -8.79 -4.71 -24.51
N GLU A 322 -9.45 -4.48 -25.65
CA GLU A 322 -9.71 -3.13 -26.16
C GLU A 322 -10.64 -2.36 -25.22
N GLN A 323 -11.64 -3.02 -24.64
CA GLN A 323 -12.51 -2.42 -23.61
C GLN A 323 -11.71 -1.99 -22.37
N VAL A 324 -10.81 -2.84 -21.85
CA VAL A 324 -9.96 -2.50 -20.70
C VAL A 324 -9.05 -1.31 -21.04
N LYS A 325 -8.43 -1.35 -22.21
CA LYS A 325 -7.54 -0.29 -22.71
C LYS A 325 -8.25 1.06 -22.84
N GLN A 326 -9.48 1.08 -23.37
CA GLN A 326 -10.27 2.30 -23.51
C GLN A 326 -10.75 2.84 -22.16
N ALA A 327 -11.21 1.95 -21.27
CA ALA A 327 -11.75 2.34 -19.97
C ALA A 327 -10.68 2.84 -19.00
N SER A 328 -9.47 2.28 -19.06
CA SER A 328 -8.37 2.60 -18.16
C SER A 328 -7.02 2.51 -18.87
N PRO A 329 -6.67 3.47 -19.75
CA PRO A 329 -5.43 3.43 -20.51
C PRO A 329 -4.18 3.33 -19.63
N ASP A 330 -4.15 4.07 -18.51
CA ASP A 330 -3.02 4.08 -17.58
C ASP A 330 -2.83 2.74 -16.87
N ARG A 331 -3.94 2.08 -16.51
CA ARG A 331 -3.95 0.74 -15.92
C ARG A 331 -3.45 -0.27 -16.95
N TYR A 332 -3.98 -0.23 -18.16
CA TYR A 332 -3.61 -1.13 -19.22
C TYR A 332 -2.11 -1.01 -19.56
N GLU A 333 -1.56 0.20 -19.61
CA GLU A 333 -0.13 0.44 -19.81
C GLU A 333 0.72 -0.12 -18.67
N LEU A 334 0.32 0.12 -17.42
CA LEU A 334 1.02 -0.42 -16.24
C LEU A 334 1.02 -1.95 -16.27
N ASP A 335 -0.15 -2.55 -16.42
CA ASP A 335 -0.34 -4.00 -16.40
C ASP A 335 0.39 -4.66 -17.59
N SER A 336 0.38 -4.03 -18.77
CA SER A 336 1.10 -4.53 -19.94
C SER A 336 2.58 -4.73 -19.66
N VAL A 337 3.24 -3.81 -18.94
CA VAL A 337 4.66 -3.97 -18.58
C VAL A 337 4.86 -5.18 -17.66
N ILE A 338 3.96 -5.38 -16.70
CA ILE A 338 4.03 -6.54 -15.79
C ILE A 338 3.81 -7.85 -16.57
N PHE A 339 2.80 -7.88 -17.42
CA PHE A 339 2.44 -9.04 -18.24
C PHE A 339 3.50 -9.38 -19.29
N ASP A 340 4.15 -8.37 -19.88
CA ASP A 340 5.29 -8.57 -20.78
C ASP A 340 6.45 -9.28 -20.06
N VAL A 341 6.76 -8.88 -18.83
CA VAL A 341 7.84 -9.50 -18.03
C VAL A 341 7.47 -10.91 -17.60
N LEU A 342 6.18 -11.17 -17.32
CA LEU A 342 5.67 -12.50 -17.03
C LEU A 342 5.54 -13.39 -18.28
N GLY A 343 5.67 -12.81 -19.48
CA GLY A 343 5.56 -13.54 -20.75
C GLY A 343 4.13 -13.92 -21.13
N LEU A 344 3.12 -13.20 -20.61
CA LEU A 344 1.72 -13.51 -20.89
C LEU A 344 1.32 -13.08 -22.31
N THR A 345 0.69 -14.00 -23.03
CA THR A 345 -0.01 -13.76 -24.29
C THR A 345 -1.25 -12.90 -24.10
N ASP A 346 -1.78 -12.30 -25.17
CA ASP A 346 -3.02 -11.50 -25.09
C ASP A 346 -4.22 -12.30 -24.55
N GLU A 347 -4.30 -13.59 -24.89
CA GLU A 347 -5.32 -14.49 -24.37
C GLU A 347 -5.18 -14.67 -22.85
N GLU A 348 -3.96 -14.90 -22.35
CA GLU A 348 -3.69 -15.03 -20.92
C GLU A 348 -3.92 -13.72 -20.15
N ARG A 349 -3.55 -12.57 -20.73
CA ARG A 349 -3.85 -11.25 -20.13
C ARG A 349 -5.36 -11.06 -19.96
N LEU A 350 -6.13 -11.43 -20.99
CA LEU A 350 -7.58 -11.35 -20.92
C LEU A 350 -8.13 -12.30 -19.85
N MET A 351 -7.61 -13.53 -19.75
CA MET A 351 -7.97 -14.47 -18.70
C MET A 351 -7.70 -13.93 -17.29
N VAL A 352 -6.58 -13.22 -17.07
CA VAL A 352 -6.28 -12.57 -15.77
C VAL A 352 -7.37 -11.57 -15.41
N TYR A 353 -7.74 -10.67 -16.33
CA TYR A 353 -8.79 -9.69 -16.07
C TYR A 353 -10.15 -10.35 -15.81
N ARG A 354 -10.53 -11.35 -16.61
CA ARG A 354 -11.78 -12.11 -16.42
C ARG A 354 -11.82 -12.82 -15.08
N ALA A 355 -10.73 -13.48 -14.69
CA ALA A 355 -10.62 -14.18 -13.42
C ALA A 355 -10.82 -13.24 -12.23
N VAL A 356 -10.22 -12.05 -12.26
CA VAL A 356 -10.43 -11.03 -11.19
C VAL A 356 -11.90 -10.65 -11.08
N VAL A 357 -12.55 -10.33 -12.21
CA VAL A 357 -13.96 -9.92 -12.22
C VAL A 357 -14.85 -11.05 -11.71
N GLN A 358 -14.62 -12.28 -12.19
CA GLN A 358 -15.38 -13.45 -11.81
C GLN A 358 -15.28 -13.72 -10.30
N LEU A 359 -14.06 -13.76 -9.75
CA LEU A 359 -13.84 -14.01 -8.31
C LEU A 359 -14.51 -12.95 -7.43
N VAL A 360 -14.34 -11.67 -7.77
CA VAL A 360 -14.96 -10.57 -7.03
C VAL A 360 -16.48 -10.62 -7.14
N LYS A 361 -17.02 -10.84 -8.35
CA LYS A 361 -18.46 -10.99 -8.59
C LYS A 361 -19.04 -12.13 -7.77
N ASP A 362 -18.44 -13.31 -7.81
CA ASP A 362 -18.94 -14.50 -7.11
C ASP A 362 -18.98 -14.31 -5.60
N ARG A 363 -17.93 -13.72 -5.03
CA ARG A 363 -17.90 -13.37 -3.61
C ARG A 363 -19.05 -12.42 -3.24
N LEU A 364 -19.25 -11.36 -4.00
CA LEU A 364 -20.23 -10.31 -3.72
C LEU A 364 -21.67 -10.78 -3.97
N VAL A 365 -21.90 -11.69 -4.92
CA VAL A 365 -23.21 -12.33 -5.15
C VAL A 365 -23.52 -13.31 -4.02
N LYS A 366 -22.57 -14.18 -3.65
CA LYS A 366 -22.74 -15.15 -2.56
C LYS A 366 -23.10 -14.47 -1.25
N ALA A 367 -22.47 -13.34 -0.96
CA ALA A 367 -22.78 -12.52 0.21
C ALA A 367 -24.23 -12.04 0.32
N LYS A 368 -24.93 -11.90 -0.81
CA LYS A 368 -26.33 -11.46 -0.85
C LYS A 368 -27.33 -12.62 -0.76
N SER A 369 -26.86 -13.84 -0.95
CA SER A 369 -27.66 -15.07 -0.84
C SER A 369 -27.73 -15.64 0.57
N VAL A 370 -26.99 -15.05 1.52
CA VAL A 370 -26.97 -15.39 2.96
C VAL A 370 -27.66 -14.28 3.72
#